data_AF-A0A352ING3-F1
#
_entry.id   AF-A0A352ING3-F1
#
_cell.length_a   1.000
_cell.length_b   1.000
_cell.length_c   1.000
_cell.angle_alpha   90.00
_cell.angle_beta   90.00
_cell.angle_gamma   90.00
#
_symmetry.space_group_name_H-M   'P 1'
#
loop_
_entity.id
_entity.type
_entity.pdbx_description
1 polymer ?
#
loop_
_entity_poly.entity_id
_entity_poly.type
_entity_poly.pdbx_seq_one_letter_code
_entity_poly.pdbx_strand_id
1 'polypeptide(L)'
;IARRCSTQVVVPEGIHCCGFAGDKGFNVPELNAHSLKTLAEQTAGCEEGISTSRTCEIGLSRHSGIDYHGLVYLVDRVTRPRATA
;
A
#
# COMPACT_ATOMS: atom_id res chain seq x y z
N ILE A 1 -8.43 -9.33 5.48
CA ILE A 1 -7.58 -9.21 6.69
C ILE A 1 -7.50 -7.75 7.13
N ALA A 2 -7.04 -6.82 6.28
CA ALA A 2 -6.97 -5.39 6.61
C ALA A 2 -8.23 -4.81 7.29
N ARG A 3 -9.44 -5.10 6.77
CA ARG A 3 -10.71 -4.67 7.41
C ARG A 3 -10.95 -5.18 8.83
N ARG A 4 -10.29 -6.27 9.25
CA ARG A 4 -10.33 -6.78 10.63
C ARG A 4 -9.26 -6.16 11.52
N CYS A 5 -8.30 -5.46 10.91
CA CYS A 5 -7.15 -4.85 11.57
C CYS A 5 -7.21 -3.31 11.58
N SER A 6 -8.23 -2.72 10.96
CA SER A 6 -8.39 -1.27 10.77
C SER A 6 -9.85 -0.87 10.94
N THR A 7 -10.10 0.37 11.35
CA THR A 7 -11.46 0.93 11.50
C THR A 7 -12.10 1.26 10.15
N GLN A 8 -11.29 1.76 9.20
CA GLN A 8 -11.69 2.11 7.85
C GLN A 8 -10.66 1.58 6.86
N VAL A 9 -11.14 1.10 5.70
CA VAL A 9 -10.27 0.67 4.60
C VAL A 9 -10.75 1.33 3.32
N VAL A 10 -9.89 2.16 2.74
CA VAL A 10 -10.08 2.76 1.43
C VAL A 10 -9.36 1.89 0.39
N VAL A 11 -10.05 1.54 -0.69
CA VAL A 11 -9.46 0.86 -1.84
C VAL A 11 -9.51 1.85 -3.00
N PRO A 12 -8.36 2.36 -3.48
CA PRO A 12 -8.34 3.29 -4.59
C PRO A 12 -8.98 2.68 -5.85
N GLU A 13 -9.89 3.41 -6.45
CA GLU A 13 -10.56 3.09 -7.71
C GLU A 13 -9.61 3.24 -8.90
N GLY A 14 -9.71 2.31 -9.85
CA GLY A 14 -8.94 2.32 -11.10
C GLY A 14 -7.46 1.96 -10.95
N ILE A 15 -6.96 1.70 -9.75
CA ILE A 15 -5.56 1.31 -9.49
C ILE A 15 -5.48 -0.19 -9.21
N HIS A 16 -5.38 -1.00 -10.27
CA HIS A 16 -5.22 -2.45 -10.17
C HIS A 16 -3.75 -2.90 -10.20
N CYS A 17 -2.86 -2.07 -10.72
CA CYS A 17 -1.42 -2.29 -10.77
C CYS A 17 -0.72 -0.95 -10.49
N CYS A 18 0.35 -0.97 -9.70
CA CYS A 18 1.11 0.24 -9.39
C CYS A 18 2.02 0.70 -10.54
N GLY A 19 2.18 -0.10 -11.60
CA GLY A 19 3.06 0.24 -12.73
C GLY A 19 4.55 0.07 -12.46
N PHE A 20 4.95 -0.42 -11.28
CA PHE A 20 6.36 -0.69 -10.97
C PHE A 20 6.92 -1.90 -11.75
N ALA A 21 6.05 -2.85 -12.13
CA ALA A 21 6.36 -3.98 -13.00
C ALA A 21 7.63 -4.76 -12.59
N GLY A 22 7.61 -5.35 -11.39
CA GLY A 22 8.78 -6.02 -10.81
C GLY A 22 9.73 -4.98 -10.26
N ASP A 23 10.87 -4.78 -10.92
CA ASP A 23 11.90 -3.77 -10.64
C ASP A 23 12.03 -2.73 -11.77
N LYS A 24 11.31 -2.92 -12.88
CA LYS A 24 11.40 -2.03 -14.06
C LYS A 24 11.08 -0.58 -13.75
N GLY A 25 10.22 -0.31 -12.76
CA GLY A 25 9.88 1.03 -12.27
C GLY A 25 11.07 1.84 -11.78
N PHE A 26 12.21 1.21 -11.45
CA PHE A 26 13.46 1.92 -11.17
C PHE A 26 14.07 2.56 -12.42
N ASN A 27 13.93 1.92 -13.58
CA ASN A 27 14.53 2.36 -14.84
C ASN A 27 13.52 3.07 -15.75
N VAL A 28 12.22 2.85 -15.55
CA VAL A 28 11.11 3.40 -16.35
C VAL A 28 10.05 4.00 -15.42
N PRO A 29 10.38 5.09 -14.69
CA PRO A 29 9.52 5.65 -13.65
C PRO A 29 8.18 6.20 -14.16
N GLU A 30 8.10 6.55 -15.44
CA GLU A 30 6.88 7.03 -16.10
C GLU A 30 5.73 6.02 -16.07
N LEU A 31 6.03 4.71 -16.05
CA LEU A 31 5.00 3.67 -15.91
C LEU A 31 4.31 3.75 -14.54
N ASN A 32 5.12 3.87 -13.49
CA ASN A 32 4.63 4.01 -12.12
C ASN A 32 3.86 5.33 -11.95
N ALA A 33 4.40 6.44 -12.48
CA ALA A 33 3.76 7.74 -12.42
C ALA A 33 2.41 7.77 -13.13
N HIS A 34 2.30 7.18 -14.33
CA HIS A 34 1.05 7.12 -15.07
C HIS A 34 0.00 6.26 -14.35
N SER A 35 0.41 5.09 -13.82
CA SER A 35 -0.49 4.19 -13.09
C SER A 35 -1.02 4.77 -11.78
N LEU A 36 -0.27 5.65 -11.12
CA LEU A 36 -0.60 6.19 -9.80
C LEU A 36 -1.01 7.67 -9.79
N LYS A 37 -1.30 8.25 -10.96
CA LYS A 37 -1.56 9.70 -11.11
C LYS A 37 -2.72 10.25 -10.26
N THR A 38 -3.71 9.42 -9.92
CA THR A 38 -4.85 9.80 -9.07
C THR A 38 -4.75 9.29 -7.63
N LEU A 39 -3.64 8.62 -7.27
CA LEU A 39 -3.54 7.92 -5.98
C LEU A 39 -3.58 8.88 -4.79
N ALA A 40 -2.84 9.99 -4.86
CA ALA A 40 -2.74 10.96 -3.77
C ALA A 40 -4.11 11.52 -3.37
N GLU A 41 -4.93 11.90 -4.35
CA GLU A 41 -6.29 12.40 -4.09
C GLU A 41 -7.18 11.34 -3.44
N GLN A 42 -7.09 10.09 -3.90
CA GLN A 42 -7.91 8.98 -3.39
C GLN A 42 -7.49 8.48 -2.01
N THR A 43 -6.26 8.77 -1.60
CA THR A 43 -5.69 8.38 -0.30
C THR A 43 -5.57 9.55 0.67
N ALA A 44 -6.09 10.72 0.29
CA ALA A 44 -6.12 11.88 1.15
C ALA A 44 -6.87 11.56 2.45
N GLY A 45 -6.20 11.80 3.58
CA GLY A 45 -6.74 11.51 4.91
C GLY A 45 -6.52 10.07 5.41
N CYS A 46 -5.90 9.19 4.62
CA CYS A 46 -5.40 7.92 5.14
C CYS A 46 -4.10 8.15 5.93
N GLU A 47 -3.91 7.41 7.02
CA GLU A 47 -2.71 7.48 7.85
C GLU A 47 -1.57 6.62 7.30
N GLU A 48 -1.91 5.49 6.67
CA GLU A 48 -0.97 4.50 6.16
C GLU A 48 -1.57 3.74 4.98
N GLY A 49 -0.70 3.19 4.13
CA GLY A 49 -1.06 2.29 3.04
C GLY A 49 -0.58 0.86 3.30
N ILE A 50 -1.28 -0.11 2.72
CA ILE A 50 -0.91 -1.52 2.84
C ILE A 50 -0.69 -2.13 1.46
N SER A 51 0.43 -2.83 1.30
CA SER A 51 0.77 -3.61 0.10
C SER A 51 1.37 -4.97 0.51
N THR A 52 1.34 -5.93 -0.40
CA THR A 52 1.97 -7.25 -0.23
C THR A 52 3.22 -7.43 -1.09
N SER A 53 3.62 -6.40 -1.83
CA SER A 53 4.82 -6.38 -2.66
C SER A 53 5.68 -5.17 -2.32
N ARG A 54 6.98 -5.39 -2.10
CA ARG A 54 7.94 -4.36 -1.70
C ARG A 54 8.11 -3.27 -2.75
N THR A 55 8.10 -3.63 -4.03
CA THR A 55 8.22 -2.64 -5.10
C THR A 55 6.94 -1.83 -5.27
N CYS A 56 5.78 -2.43 -5.00
CA CYS A 56 4.53 -1.68 -4.86
C CYS A 56 4.57 -0.75 -3.64
N GLU A 57 5.10 -1.18 -2.49
CA GLU A 57 5.27 -0.31 -1.30
C GLU A 57 6.05 0.96 -1.69
N ILE A 58 7.22 0.81 -2.33
CA ILE A 58 8.04 1.94 -2.78
C ILE A 58 7.26 2.89 -3.72
N GLY A 59 6.63 2.34 -4.77
CA GLY A 59 5.92 3.15 -5.76
C GLY A 59 4.67 3.84 -5.17
N LEU A 60 3.87 3.10 -4.39
CA LEU A 60 2.66 3.64 -3.76
C LEU A 60 3.01 4.71 -2.73
N SER A 61 4.03 4.50 -1.88
CA SER A 61 4.46 5.54 -0.93
C SER A 61 4.86 6.82 -1.63
N ARG A 62 5.68 6.70 -2.68
CA ARG A 62 6.18 7.83 -3.45
C ARG A 62 5.05 8.66 -4.08
N HIS A 63 4.01 8.01 -4.61
CA HIS A 63 2.96 8.67 -5.38
C HIS A 63 1.70 9.01 -4.58
N SER A 64 1.51 8.46 -3.38
CA SER A 64 0.41 8.82 -2.47
C SER A 64 0.80 9.91 -1.47
N GLY A 65 2.09 9.98 -1.09
CA GLY A 65 2.55 10.85 -0.01
C GLY A 65 2.32 10.28 1.40
N ILE A 66 1.90 9.02 1.52
CA ILE A 66 1.78 8.29 2.80
C ILE A 66 2.59 7.00 2.75
N ASP A 67 3.02 6.49 3.89
CA ASP A 67 3.84 5.28 3.93
C ASP A 67 3.01 4.02 3.66
N TYR A 68 3.36 3.30 2.60
CA TYR A 68 2.89 1.95 2.32
C TYR A 68 3.83 0.90 2.90
N HIS A 69 3.26 -0.11 3.56
CA HIS A 69 4.03 -1.22 4.13
C HIS A 69 3.29 -2.56 4.07
N GLY A 70 4.03 -3.62 4.38
CA GLY A 70 3.53 -4.99 4.39
C GLY A 70 2.33 -5.22 5.33
N LEU A 71 1.29 -5.93 4.86
CA LEU A 71 0.13 -6.33 5.67
C LEU A 71 0.52 -7.02 7.00
N VAL A 72 1.66 -7.73 7.00
CA VAL A 72 2.17 -8.41 8.20
C VAL A 72 2.43 -7.46 9.36
N TYR A 73 2.91 -6.24 9.11
CA TYR A 73 3.19 -5.26 10.17
C TYR A 73 1.91 -4.72 10.80
N LEU A 74 0.84 -4.57 10.01
CA LEU A 74 -0.47 -4.22 10.54
C LEU A 74 -1.03 -5.35 11.41
N VAL A 75 -0.93 -6.60 10.96
CA VAL A 75 -1.41 -7.76 11.73
C VAL A 75 -0.63 -7.91 13.04
N ASP A 76 0.69 -7.84 12.99
CA ASP A 76 1.55 -7.92 14.17
C ASP A 76 1.20 -6.84 15.20
N ARG A 77 1.02 -5.59 14.75
CA ARG A 77 0.66 -4.44 15.60
C ARG A 77 -0.66 -4.59 16.34
N VAL A 78 -1.65 -5.25 15.74
CA VAL A 78 -3.02 -5.34 16.30
C VAL A 78 -3.39 -6.71 16.86
N THR A 79 -2.48 -7.67 16.82
CA THR A 79 -2.71 -9.02 17.36
C THR A 79 -1.77 -9.33 18.50
N ARG A 80 -2.06 -10.41 19.22
CA ARG A 80 -1.19 -10.96 20.26
C ARG A 80 -1.17 -12.48 20.10
N PRO A 81 -0.06 -13.15 20.46
CA PRO A 81 -0.04 -14.60 20.52
C PRO A 81 -1.19 -15.12 21.38
N ARG A 82 -1.83 -16.21 20.95
CA ARG A 82 -2.80 -16.90 21.79
C ARG A 82 -2.04 -17.51 22.95
N ALA A 83 -2.48 -17.27 24.19
CA ALA A 83 -1.92 -17.94 25.35
C ALA A 83 -1.97 -19.47 25.12
N THR A 84 -0.85 -20.14 25.31
CA THR A 84 -0.79 -21.59 25.33
C THR A 84 -1.56 -22.09 26.55
N ALA A 85 -2.46 -23.05 26.33
CA ALA A 85 -3.20 -23.73 27.38
C ALA A 85 -2.26 -24.58 28.25
#